data_AF-A0AAN7PCW3-F1
#
_entry.id   AF-A0AAN7PCW3-F1
#
_cell.length_a   1.000
_cell.length_b   1.000
_cell.length_c   1.000
_cell.angle_alpha   90.00
_cell.angle_beta   90.00
_cell.angle_gamma   90.00
#
_symmetry.space_group_name_H-M   'P 1'
#
loop_
_entity.id
_entity.type
_entity.pdbx_description
1 polymer ?
#
loop_
_entity_poly.entity_id
_entity_poly.type
_entity_poly.pdbx_seq_one_letter_code
_entity_poly.pdbx_strand_id
1 'polypeptide(L)'
;MQGNHAIKFHFIAKYFKNDEKQLSCGENAYTSGHIKSMQFNVDIQPAYLKDVKASMKKRIYKVEAYIHLTEGIISTSCTCPRGQAICHHMAALLYYAHDNISSTDKAREWGPTQSKKGDAENTLSIDQLYPRVEFTAMVEEMENSKIETFRRRLGNTNVVGFSWYLKPEAENIVYVLVPPIDEILFSEDKDTYLIQKCSLDADTIKQIAAVTVGQHKNEGWLVSRKMRLTASKFGAILGACRRNKYPKSLFKGLLEGYNLNRSMGQR
;
A
#
# COMPACT_ATOMS: atom_id res chain seq x y z
N MET A 1 -3.69 11.10 -28.12
CA MET A 1 -3.83 11.05 -26.64
C MET A 1 -3.26 12.34 -26.10
N GLN A 2 -4.09 13.27 -25.60
CA GLN A 2 -3.61 14.48 -24.93
C GLN A 2 -3.17 14.08 -23.53
N GLY A 3 -1.86 13.95 -23.32
CA GLY A 3 -1.29 13.76 -21.99
C GLY A 3 -1.53 15.00 -21.14
N ASN A 4 -1.85 14.82 -19.85
CA ASN A 4 -1.89 15.93 -18.90
C ASN A 4 -0.45 16.29 -18.48
N HIS A 5 0.20 17.08 -19.33
CA HIS A 5 1.57 17.58 -19.09
C HIS A 5 1.55 18.76 -18.09
N ALA A 6 2.48 18.79 -17.13
CA ALA A 6 2.54 19.86 -16.14
C ALA A 6 2.90 21.21 -16.77
N ILE A 7 3.78 21.17 -17.77
CA ILE A 7 4.16 22.29 -18.63
C ILE A 7 3.43 22.08 -19.95
N LYS A 8 2.60 23.04 -20.37
CA LYS A 8 1.86 22.93 -21.64
C LYS A 8 2.75 23.35 -22.80
N PHE A 9 2.71 22.59 -23.90
CA PHE A 9 3.44 22.93 -25.12
C PHE A 9 3.16 24.35 -25.64
N HIS A 10 1.92 24.85 -25.48
CA HIS A 10 1.58 26.20 -25.92
C HIS A 10 2.41 27.29 -25.23
N PHE A 11 2.85 27.07 -23.97
CA PHE A 11 3.71 28.03 -23.27
C PHE A 11 5.12 28.02 -23.86
N ILE A 12 5.63 26.85 -24.24
CA ILE A 12 6.91 26.69 -24.93
C ILE A 12 6.85 27.39 -26.30
N ALA A 13 5.84 27.08 -27.11
CA ALA A 13 5.65 27.71 -28.41
C ALA A 13 5.52 29.25 -28.32
N LYS A 14 4.79 29.75 -27.31
CA LYS A 14 4.68 31.21 -27.07
C LYS A 14 6.03 31.85 -26.72
N TYR A 15 6.84 31.17 -25.91
CA TYR A 15 8.17 31.67 -25.50
C TYR A 15 9.14 31.74 -26.68
N PHE A 16 9.08 30.76 -27.60
CA PHE A 16 9.95 30.69 -28.79
C PHE A 16 9.33 31.32 -30.05
N LYS A 17 8.25 32.10 -29.94
CA LYS A 17 7.50 32.62 -31.10
C LYS A 17 8.38 33.37 -32.12
N ASN A 18 9.42 34.07 -31.66
CA ASN A 18 10.33 34.83 -32.52
C ASN A 18 11.58 34.03 -32.94
N ASP A 19 11.76 32.81 -32.42
CA ASP A 19 12.95 31.98 -32.54
C ASP A 19 12.59 30.52 -32.90
N GLU A 20 11.68 30.33 -33.87
CA GLU A 20 11.18 28.99 -34.29
C GLU A 20 12.31 28.03 -34.70
N LYS A 21 13.40 28.55 -35.28
CA LYS A 21 14.59 27.75 -35.61
C LYS A 21 15.24 27.13 -34.37
N GLN A 22 15.24 27.84 -33.24
CA GLN A 22 15.79 27.30 -31.98
C GLN A 22 14.85 26.26 -31.37
N LEU A 23 13.54 26.43 -31.56
CA LEU A 23 12.54 25.45 -31.13
C LEU A 23 12.72 24.11 -31.85
N SER A 24 12.81 24.13 -33.19
CA SER A 24 13.01 22.90 -33.99
C SER A 24 14.38 22.25 -33.76
N CYS A 25 15.44 23.04 -33.64
CA CYS A 25 16.75 22.52 -33.24
C CYS A 25 16.73 21.90 -31.84
N GLY A 26 15.96 22.48 -30.92
CA GLY A 26 15.79 21.96 -29.56
C GLY A 26 15.02 20.64 -29.53
N GLU A 27 13.98 20.51 -30.33
CA GLU A 27 13.23 19.25 -30.52
C GLU A 27 14.15 18.13 -31.03
N ASN A 28 14.95 18.41 -32.05
CA ASN A 28 15.93 17.45 -32.56
C ASN A 28 16.94 17.03 -31.49
N ALA A 29 17.38 17.98 -30.65
CA ALA A 29 18.31 17.70 -29.57
C ALA A 29 17.68 16.84 -28.46
N TYR A 30 16.39 17.05 -28.17
CA TYR A 30 15.60 16.23 -27.27
C TYR A 30 15.44 14.79 -27.80
N THR A 31 14.95 14.63 -29.03
CA THR A 31 14.74 13.33 -29.68
C THR A 31 16.03 12.52 -29.82
N SER A 32 17.15 13.21 -30.00
CA SER A 32 18.49 12.58 -30.09
C SER A 32 19.07 12.19 -28.72
N GLY A 33 18.29 12.29 -27.63
CA GLY A 33 18.67 11.79 -26.30
C GLY A 33 19.80 12.58 -25.63
N HIS A 34 19.91 13.87 -25.93
CA HIS A 34 21.04 14.67 -25.46
C HIS A 34 20.87 15.29 -24.07
N ILE A 35 19.82 14.90 -23.36
CA ILE A 35 19.49 15.39 -22.03
C ILE A 35 19.81 14.27 -21.05
N LYS A 36 20.83 14.47 -20.21
CA LYS A 36 21.35 13.43 -19.32
C LYS A 36 20.68 13.40 -17.95
N SER A 37 20.18 14.54 -17.48
CA SER A 37 19.58 14.70 -16.17
C SER A 37 18.69 15.94 -16.20
N MET A 38 17.67 15.95 -15.36
CA MET A 38 16.82 17.12 -15.08
C MET A 38 16.40 17.05 -13.62
N GLN A 39 16.44 18.19 -12.93
CA GLN A 39 15.82 18.35 -11.61
C GLN A 39 14.68 19.36 -11.71
N PHE A 40 13.55 19.02 -11.11
CA PHE A 40 12.37 19.87 -11.04
C PHE A 40 11.93 20.03 -9.59
N ASN A 41 11.73 21.27 -9.15
CA ASN A 41 11.23 21.58 -7.83
C ASN A 41 9.97 22.46 -7.94
N VAL A 42 8.83 21.89 -7.51
CA VAL A 42 7.51 22.57 -7.49
C VAL A 42 7.37 23.51 -6.30
N ASP A 43 8.10 23.27 -5.21
CA ASP A 43 7.95 24.00 -3.94
C ASP A 43 8.46 25.44 -4.01
N ILE A 44 9.28 25.75 -5.02
CA ILE A 44 9.73 27.11 -5.34
C ILE A 44 8.72 27.69 -6.32
N GLN A 45 8.05 28.80 -5.96
CA GLN A 45 7.20 29.55 -6.90
C GLN A 45 7.91 30.82 -7.37
N PRO A 46 8.19 30.98 -8.68
CA PRO A 46 7.91 30.06 -9.79
C PRO A 46 8.78 28.79 -9.81
N ALA A 47 8.24 27.70 -10.36
CA ALA A 47 8.88 26.37 -10.39
C ALA A 47 10.24 26.43 -11.10
N TYR A 48 11.24 25.81 -10.49
CA TYR A 48 12.62 25.91 -10.92
C TYR A 48 13.10 24.59 -11.50
N LEU A 49 13.56 24.63 -12.75
CA LEU A 49 14.25 23.53 -13.43
C LEU A 49 15.75 23.76 -13.39
N LYS A 50 16.50 22.79 -12.85
CA LYS A 50 17.96 22.86 -12.74
C LYS A 50 18.66 21.75 -13.51
N ASP A 51 19.60 22.17 -14.35
CA ASP A 51 20.64 21.43 -15.07
C ASP A 51 20.22 20.44 -16.18
N VAL A 52 20.49 20.82 -17.44
CA VAL A 52 20.50 19.94 -18.63
C VAL A 52 21.89 19.92 -19.25
N LYS A 53 22.61 18.80 -19.17
CA LYS A 53 23.96 18.67 -19.76
C LYS A 53 23.88 18.38 -21.27
N ALA A 54 24.78 18.97 -22.05
CA ALA A 54 24.68 19.05 -23.52
C ALA A 54 25.12 17.83 -24.36
N SER A 55 24.48 17.78 -25.52
CA SER A 55 24.71 17.01 -26.74
C SER A 55 26.12 17.16 -27.35
N MET A 56 26.78 16.06 -27.69
CA MET A 56 27.78 15.96 -28.78
C MET A 56 29.22 16.50 -28.60
N LYS A 57 29.58 17.21 -27.52
CA LYS A 57 30.99 17.43 -27.12
C LYS A 57 31.12 17.21 -25.60
N LYS A 58 32.31 16.88 -25.08
CA LYS A 58 32.55 16.73 -23.62
C LYS A 58 32.18 17.98 -22.78
N ARG A 59 31.72 19.07 -23.39
CA ARG A 59 31.33 20.33 -22.73
C ARG A 59 29.88 20.26 -22.28
N ILE A 60 29.66 20.63 -21.03
CA ILE A 60 28.38 20.60 -20.36
C ILE A 60 27.91 22.04 -20.21
N TYR A 61 26.79 22.41 -20.84
CA TYR A 61 26.11 23.67 -20.55
C TYR A 61 25.12 23.43 -19.40
N LYS A 62 25.09 24.32 -18.41
CA LYS A 62 24.01 24.43 -17.44
C LYS A 62 22.90 25.28 -18.03
N VAL A 63 21.66 24.82 -17.87
CA VAL A 63 20.43 25.48 -18.30
C VAL A 63 19.52 25.55 -17.08
N GLU A 64 18.98 26.73 -16.81
CA GLU A 64 18.02 26.96 -15.74
C GLU A 64 16.76 27.59 -16.33
N ALA A 65 15.59 27.16 -15.87
CA ALA A 65 14.32 27.73 -16.30
C ALA A 65 13.41 27.99 -15.11
N TYR A 66 12.87 29.20 -15.04
CA TYR A 66 11.86 29.61 -14.08
C TYR A 66 10.50 29.59 -14.77
N ILE A 67 9.63 28.69 -14.33
CA ILE A 67 8.34 28.41 -14.98
C ILE A 67 7.22 28.57 -13.98
N HIS A 68 6.28 29.46 -14.30
CA HIS A 68 5.01 29.51 -13.60
C HIS A 68 4.05 28.50 -14.23
N LEU A 69 3.51 27.60 -13.43
CA LEU A 69 2.66 26.52 -13.92
C LEU A 69 1.34 26.99 -14.56
N THR A 70 0.87 28.19 -14.23
CA THR A 70 -0.35 28.77 -14.82
C THR A 70 -0.07 29.87 -15.85
N GLU A 71 1.04 30.60 -15.74
CA GLU A 71 1.34 31.77 -16.58
C GLU A 71 2.36 31.47 -17.68
N GLY A 72 3.09 30.35 -17.56
CA GLY A 72 4.07 29.88 -18.52
C GLY A 72 5.52 30.16 -18.10
N ILE A 73 6.42 30.20 -19.08
CA ILE A 73 7.85 30.37 -18.87
C ILE A 73 8.15 31.84 -18.59
N ILE A 74 8.75 32.16 -17.44
CA ILE A 74 9.13 33.52 -17.05
C ILE A 74 10.51 33.86 -17.62
N SER A 75 11.51 33.04 -17.31
CA SER A 75 12.89 33.26 -17.75
C SER A 75 13.63 31.95 -17.92
N THR A 76 14.60 31.96 -18.82
CA THR A 76 15.53 30.85 -19.03
C THR A 76 16.94 31.42 -19.11
N SER A 77 17.91 30.70 -18.55
CA SER A 77 19.31 31.04 -18.62
C SER A 77 20.10 29.83 -19.13
N CYS A 78 21.12 30.08 -19.94
CA CYS A 78 22.01 29.02 -20.40
C CYS A 78 23.46 29.51 -20.39
N THR A 79 24.38 28.62 -20.06
CA THR A 79 25.84 28.90 -20.07
C THR A 79 26.49 28.75 -21.45
N CYS A 80 25.70 28.51 -22.50
CA CYS A 80 26.25 28.47 -23.86
C CYS A 80 26.60 29.89 -24.37
N PRO A 81 27.45 30.04 -25.40
CA PRO A 81 27.82 31.35 -25.93
C PRO A 81 26.63 32.23 -26.37
N ARG A 82 25.50 31.60 -26.70
CA ARG A 82 24.26 32.27 -27.09
C ARG A 82 23.29 32.44 -25.91
N GLY A 83 23.59 31.92 -24.73
CA GLY A 83 22.64 31.69 -23.63
C GLY A 83 22.18 32.93 -22.86
N GLN A 84 22.67 34.12 -23.23
CA GLN A 84 22.05 35.41 -22.88
C GLN A 84 20.79 35.69 -23.72
N ALA A 85 20.62 35.00 -24.84
CA ALA A 85 19.44 34.98 -25.69
C ALA A 85 18.85 33.56 -25.77
N ILE A 86 17.69 33.44 -26.41
CA ILE A 86 17.01 32.17 -26.62
C ILE A 86 17.89 31.20 -27.43
N CYS A 87 18.10 29.99 -26.91
CA CYS A 87 18.94 28.97 -27.52
C CYS A 87 18.26 27.59 -27.55
N HIS A 88 18.66 26.73 -28.48
CA HIS A 88 18.12 25.37 -28.62
C HIS A 88 18.31 24.48 -27.38
N HIS A 89 19.30 24.74 -26.51
CA HIS A 89 19.46 24.00 -25.24
C HIS A 89 18.30 24.27 -24.28
N MET A 90 17.79 25.50 -24.25
CA MET A 90 16.62 25.87 -23.44
C MET A 90 15.37 25.16 -23.98
N ALA A 91 15.19 25.14 -25.29
CA ALA A 91 14.10 24.41 -25.93
C ALA A 91 14.16 22.92 -25.60
N ALA A 92 15.33 22.29 -25.74
CA ALA A 92 15.52 20.87 -25.44
C ALA A 92 15.12 20.53 -23.99
N LEU A 93 15.55 21.34 -23.00
CA LEU A 93 15.14 21.20 -21.60
C LEU A 93 13.61 21.25 -21.45
N LEU A 94 12.97 22.22 -22.10
CA LEU A 94 11.53 22.42 -21.99
C LEU A 94 10.73 21.29 -22.64
N TYR A 95 11.19 20.72 -23.76
CA TYR A 95 10.59 19.52 -24.35
C TYR A 95 10.69 18.31 -23.41
N TYR A 96 11.87 18.09 -22.83
CA TYR A 96 12.05 17.00 -21.86
C TYR A 96 11.17 17.19 -20.63
N ALA A 97 11.06 18.42 -20.14
CA ALA A 97 10.21 18.76 -19.01
C ALA A 97 8.71 18.58 -19.33
N HIS A 98 8.28 18.91 -20.55
CA HIS A 98 6.91 18.64 -21.03
C HIS A 98 6.58 17.15 -20.96
N ASP A 99 7.46 16.29 -21.45
CA ASP A 99 7.18 14.86 -21.58
C ASP A 99 7.41 14.07 -20.28
N ASN A 100 8.32 14.53 -19.41
CA ASN A 100 8.71 13.81 -18.19
C ASN A 100 8.10 14.39 -16.90
N ILE A 101 7.42 15.55 -16.95
CA ILE A 101 6.72 16.12 -15.79
C ILE A 101 5.21 16.03 -16.00
N SER A 102 4.59 15.22 -15.16
CA SER A 102 3.17 14.95 -15.17
C SER A 102 2.40 15.96 -14.33
N SER A 103 1.12 16.19 -14.65
CA SER A 103 0.25 17.02 -13.81
C SER A 103 0.08 16.48 -12.37
N THR A 104 0.43 15.22 -12.11
CA THR A 104 0.38 14.60 -10.79
C THR A 104 1.61 14.85 -9.93
N ASP A 105 2.70 15.38 -10.50
CA ASP A 105 3.90 15.76 -9.74
C ASP A 105 3.70 17.05 -8.93
N LYS A 106 2.56 17.74 -9.11
CA LYS A 106 2.11 18.81 -8.20
C LYS A 106 1.38 18.18 -7.04
N ALA A 107 1.74 18.55 -5.81
CA ALA A 107 0.92 18.24 -4.65
C ALA A 107 -0.51 18.72 -4.91
N ARG A 108 -1.48 17.82 -4.76
CA ARG A 108 -2.88 18.12 -5.04
C ARG A 108 -3.43 18.98 -3.91
N GLU A 109 -3.35 20.29 -4.09
CA GLU A 109 -4.01 21.24 -3.22
C GLU A 109 -5.50 21.25 -3.56
N TRP A 110 -6.33 20.74 -2.64
CA TRP A 110 -7.76 20.99 -2.67
C TRP A 110 -7.99 22.45 -2.24
N GLY A 111 -7.69 23.37 -3.14
CA GLY A 111 -7.93 24.79 -2.91
C GLY A 111 -9.43 25.06 -2.76
N PRO A 112 -9.85 25.92 -1.82
CA PRO A 112 -11.24 26.38 -1.77
C PRO A 112 -11.60 27.02 -3.12
N THR A 113 -12.76 26.65 -3.65
CA THR A 113 -13.28 27.14 -4.92
C THR A 113 -13.23 28.67 -4.93
N GLN A 114 -12.66 29.29 -5.97
CA GLN A 114 -12.75 30.75 -6.13
C GLN A 114 -14.22 31.14 -6.21
N SER A 115 -14.78 31.63 -5.10
CA SER A 115 -16.11 32.21 -5.10
C SER A 115 -16.06 33.42 -6.01
N LYS A 116 -16.76 33.33 -7.15
CA LYS A 116 -17.09 34.52 -7.93
C LYS A 116 -17.76 35.49 -6.96
N LYS A 117 -17.31 36.76 -6.93
CA LYS A 117 -17.99 37.87 -6.26
C LYS A 117 -19.34 38.13 -6.95
N GLY A 118 -20.27 37.19 -6.85
CA GLY A 118 -21.69 37.40 -7.10
C GLY A 118 -22.34 37.79 -5.78
N ASP A 119 -23.36 38.63 -5.85
CA ASP A 119 -24.05 39.28 -4.73
C ASP A 119 -24.25 38.34 -3.54
N ALA A 120 -23.42 38.52 -2.51
CA ALA A 120 -23.45 37.72 -1.29
C ALA A 120 -24.79 37.85 -0.54
N GLU A 121 -25.58 38.87 -0.89
CA GLU A 121 -26.85 39.19 -0.25
C GLU A 121 -28.00 38.27 -0.73
N ASN A 122 -27.87 37.62 -1.90
CA ASN A 122 -28.92 36.77 -2.47
C ASN A 122 -28.47 35.31 -2.72
N THR A 123 -27.31 34.94 -2.17
CA THR A 123 -26.76 33.59 -2.33
C THR A 123 -27.05 32.77 -1.07
N LEU A 124 -28.09 31.92 -1.14
CA LEU A 124 -28.34 30.93 -0.10
C LEU A 124 -27.34 29.77 -0.22
N SER A 125 -26.78 29.34 0.90
CA SER A 125 -25.90 28.16 0.91
C SER A 125 -26.70 26.89 0.60
N ILE A 126 -26.03 25.84 0.12
CA ILE A 126 -26.68 24.54 -0.10
C ILE A 126 -27.31 24.03 1.20
N ASP A 127 -26.66 24.26 2.34
CA ASP A 127 -27.19 23.84 3.64
C ASP A 127 -28.44 24.67 4.06
N GLN A 128 -28.61 25.89 3.55
CA GLN A 128 -29.83 26.69 3.76
C GLN A 128 -30.98 26.28 2.83
N LEU A 129 -30.67 25.88 1.59
CA LEU A 129 -31.66 25.38 0.62
C LEU A 129 -32.08 23.94 0.90
N TYR A 130 -31.13 23.14 1.38
CA TYR A 130 -31.27 21.72 1.69
C TYR A 130 -30.66 21.46 3.07
N PRO A 131 -31.40 21.79 4.15
CA PRO A 131 -30.94 21.51 5.50
C PRO A 131 -30.60 20.03 5.59
N ARG A 132 -29.36 19.75 6.00
CA ARG A 132 -28.91 18.38 6.21
C ARG A 132 -29.70 17.81 7.37
N VAL A 133 -30.73 17.04 7.05
CA VAL A 133 -31.28 16.08 7.99
C VAL A 133 -30.17 15.08 8.24
N GLU A 134 -29.91 14.72 9.50
CA GLU A 134 -28.99 13.62 9.80
C GLU A 134 -29.47 12.39 9.04
N PHE A 135 -28.74 12.04 7.98
CA PHE A 135 -29.09 10.90 7.17
C PHE A 135 -28.73 9.65 7.96
N THR A 136 -29.75 8.98 8.49
CA THR A 136 -29.61 7.64 9.02
C THR A 136 -30.15 6.67 7.97
N ALA A 137 -29.26 5.87 7.38
CA ALA A 137 -29.66 4.81 6.44
C ALA A 137 -30.57 3.75 7.08
N MET A 138 -30.61 3.71 8.41
CA MET A 138 -31.40 2.79 9.22
C MET A 138 -32.47 3.57 9.97
N VAL A 139 -33.74 3.16 9.82
CA VAL A 139 -34.87 3.79 10.53
C VAL A 139 -34.93 3.33 12.00
N GLU A 140 -34.29 2.21 12.32
CA GLU A 140 -34.25 1.62 13.66
C GLU A 140 -32.81 1.54 14.19
N GLU A 141 -32.62 1.80 15.48
CA GLU A 141 -31.39 1.44 16.17
C GLU A 141 -31.19 -0.09 16.13
N MET A 142 -30.01 -0.53 15.71
CA MET A 142 -29.68 -1.95 15.65
C MET A 142 -29.54 -2.52 17.06
N GLU A 143 -30.52 -3.34 17.46
CA GLU A 143 -30.46 -4.08 18.71
C GLU A 143 -29.31 -5.10 18.70
N ASN A 144 -28.58 -5.24 19.82
CA ASN A 144 -27.48 -6.19 19.97
C ASN A 144 -27.87 -7.65 19.64
N SER A 145 -29.13 -8.03 19.87
CA SER A 145 -29.66 -9.36 19.55
C SER A 145 -29.70 -9.63 18.04
N LYS A 146 -30.00 -8.61 17.22
CA LYS A 146 -30.00 -8.69 15.74
C LYS A 146 -28.58 -8.85 15.21
N ILE A 147 -27.62 -8.12 15.79
CA ILE A 147 -26.18 -8.23 15.45
C ILE A 147 -25.68 -9.65 15.74
N GLU A 148 -25.99 -10.17 16.92
CA GLU A 148 -25.57 -11.50 17.34
C GLU A 148 -26.16 -12.60 16.44
N THR A 149 -27.44 -12.47 16.08
CA THR A 149 -28.10 -13.38 15.13
C THR A 149 -27.45 -13.35 13.76
N PHE A 150 -27.09 -12.17 13.25
CA PHE A 150 -26.36 -12.02 11.99
C PHE A 150 -24.99 -12.70 12.05
N ARG A 151 -24.23 -12.47 13.12
CA ARG A 151 -22.90 -13.07 13.31
C ARG A 151 -22.93 -14.60 13.31
N ARG A 152 -23.94 -15.21 13.96
CA ARG A 152 -24.12 -16.67 13.93
C ARG A 152 -24.45 -17.21 12.53
N ARG A 153 -25.15 -16.44 11.71
CA ARG A 153 -25.51 -16.84 10.33
C ARG A 153 -24.35 -16.77 9.35
N LEU A 154 -23.32 -15.96 9.63
CA LEU A 154 -22.12 -15.84 8.79
C LEU A 154 -21.33 -17.15 8.64
N GLY A 155 -21.63 -18.22 9.37
CA GLY A 155 -20.97 -19.53 9.20
C GLY A 155 -21.70 -20.52 8.30
N ASN A 156 -22.97 -20.28 8.00
CA ASN A 156 -23.86 -21.24 7.34
C ASN A 156 -24.09 -20.95 5.85
N THR A 157 -23.64 -19.80 5.36
CA THR A 157 -23.75 -19.39 3.97
C THR A 157 -22.37 -19.41 3.31
N ASN A 158 -22.32 -19.42 1.97
CA ASN A 158 -21.06 -19.24 1.23
C ASN A 158 -20.54 -17.83 1.47
N VAL A 159 -19.71 -17.71 2.51
CA VAL A 159 -19.07 -16.48 2.96
C VAL A 159 -18.13 -15.98 1.86
N VAL A 160 -18.43 -14.79 1.31
CA VAL A 160 -17.54 -14.11 0.36
C VAL A 160 -16.69 -13.06 1.08
N GLY A 161 -15.41 -12.97 0.73
CA GLY A 161 -14.47 -11.97 1.25
C GLY A 161 -14.09 -12.17 2.72
N PHE A 162 -13.97 -11.06 3.45
CA PHE A 162 -13.47 -10.99 4.82
C PHE A 162 -14.57 -11.05 5.90
N SER A 163 -15.79 -11.44 5.54
CA SER A 163 -16.94 -11.45 6.46
C SER A 163 -16.78 -12.45 7.62
N TRP A 164 -15.86 -13.41 7.51
CA TRP A 164 -15.44 -14.27 8.62
C TRP A 164 -14.82 -13.51 9.81
N TYR A 165 -14.26 -12.31 9.62
CA TYR A 165 -13.75 -11.47 10.73
C TYR A 165 -14.84 -10.99 11.68
N LEU A 166 -16.10 -10.96 11.21
CA LEU A 166 -17.23 -10.52 12.02
C LEU A 166 -17.83 -11.65 12.86
N LYS A 167 -17.36 -12.89 12.69
CA LYS A 167 -17.75 -13.99 13.57
C LYS A 167 -17.21 -13.74 14.98
N PRO A 168 -17.95 -14.15 16.03
CA PRO A 168 -17.40 -14.17 17.37
C PRO A 168 -16.17 -15.08 17.41
N GLU A 169 -15.20 -14.71 18.23
CA GLU A 169 -14.06 -15.59 18.49
C GLU A 169 -14.56 -16.88 19.17
N ALA A 170 -14.04 -18.01 18.74
CA ALA A 170 -14.43 -19.31 19.29
C ALA A 170 -14.16 -19.34 20.80
N GLU A 171 -15.17 -19.71 21.60
CA GLU A 171 -14.96 -20.05 23.00
C GLU A 171 -14.04 -21.27 23.07
N ASN A 172 -12.78 -21.03 23.38
CA ASN A 172 -11.77 -22.08 23.37
C ASN A 172 -11.71 -22.82 24.72
N ILE A 173 -12.80 -23.53 25.02
CA ILE A 173 -12.87 -24.49 26.14
C ILE A 173 -11.69 -25.48 26.08
N VAL A 174 -11.23 -25.78 24.87
CA VAL A 174 -10.07 -26.65 24.61
C VAL A 174 -8.76 -26.12 25.22
N TYR A 175 -8.54 -24.80 25.31
CA TYR A 175 -7.32 -24.27 25.96
C TYR A 175 -7.31 -24.53 27.47
N VAL A 176 -8.49 -24.58 28.09
CA VAL A 176 -8.61 -24.91 29.52
C VAL A 176 -8.28 -26.39 29.75
N LEU A 177 -8.69 -27.25 28.83
CA LEU A 177 -8.46 -28.70 28.92
C LEU A 177 -7.04 -29.11 28.50
N VAL A 178 -6.44 -28.39 27.55
CA VAL A 178 -5.08 -28.65 27.09
C VAL A 178 -4.35 -27.33 26.88
N PRO A 179 -3.23 -27.09 27.58
CA PRO A 179 -2.54 -25.83 27.46
C PRO A 179 -2.02 -25.61 26.03
N PRO A 180 -2.05 -24.37 25.53
CA PRO A 180 -1.41 -24.01 24.28
C PRO A 180 0.08 -24.32 24.35
N ILE A 181 0.67 -24.71 23.22
CA ILE A 181 2.10 -25.05 23.19
C ILE A 181 2.99 -23.86 23.56
N ASP A 182 2.50 -22.63 23.37
CA ASP A 182 3.22 -21.41 23.68
C ASP A 182 3.55 -21.34 25.19
N GLU A 183 2.63 -21.77 26.06
CA GLU A 183 2.90 -21.87 27.50
C GLU A 183 4.05 -22.85 27.81
N ILE A 184 4.15 -23.93 27.05
CA ILE A 184 5.24 -24.91 27.21
C ILE A 184 6.56 -24.31 26.73
N LEU A 185 6.54 -23.61 25.59
CA LEU A 185 7.74 -22.99 25.00
C LEU A 185 8.34 -21.90 25.89
N PHE A 186 7.51 -21.17 26.64
CA PHE A 186 7.93 -20.10 27.55
C PHE A 186 8.18 -20.56 28.99
N SER A 187 7.97 -21.85 29.31
CA SER A 187 8.29 -22.39 30.63
C SER A 187 9.80 -22.48 30.86
N GLU A 188 10.23 -22.31 32.11
CA GLU A 188 11.64 -22.40 32.50
C GLU A 188 12.20 -23.82 32.33
N ASP A 189 11.42 -24.83 32.76
CA ASP A 189 11.74 -26.25 32.61
C ASP A 189 10.76 -26.93 31.65
N LYS A 190 11.16 -26.95 30.37
CA LYS A 190 10.33 -27.41 29.25
C LYS A 190 9.96 -28.88 29.34
N ASP A 191 10.88 -29.73 29.79
CA ASP A 191 10.70 -31.18 29.79
C ASP A 191 9.70 -31.59 30.88
N THR A 192 9.88 -31.06 32.09
CA THR A 192 8.97 -31.31 33.20
C THR A 192 7.58 -30.73 32.93
N TYR A 193 7.52 -29.49 32.41
CA TYR A 193 6.25 -28.84 32.09
C TYR A 193 5.50 -29.58 30.98
N LEU A 194 6.21 -30.05 29.94
CA LEU A 194 5.63 -30.86 28.86
C LEU A 194 5.02 -32.15 29.42
N ILE A 195 5.77 -32.90 30.23
CA ILE A 195 5.28 -34.17 30.81
C ILE A 195 4.07 -33.92 31.71
N GLN A 196 4.14 -32.93 32.60
CA GLN A 196 3.06 -32.62 33.53
C GLN A 196 1.77 -32.21 32.81
N LYS A 197 1.89 -31.36 31.78
CA LYS A 197 0.74 -30.80 31.07
C LYS A 197 0.21 -31.68 29.94
N CYS A 198 1.02 -32.58 29.39
CA CYS A 198 0.58 -33.55 28.38
C CYS A 198 0.06 -34.86 29.00
N SER A 199 0.31 -35.10 30.28
CA SER A 199 -0.27 -36.22 31.02
C SER A 199 -1.73 -35.91 31.37
N LEU A 200 -2.61 -36.10 30.41
CA LEU A 200 -4.06 -35.90 30.57
C LEU A 200 -4.70 -37.15 31.19
N ASP A 201 -5.62 -36.94 32.13
CA ASP A 201 -6.45 -38.00 32.69
C ASP A 201 -7.53 -38.46 31.69
N ALA A 202 -8.08 -39.65 31.95
CA ALA A 202 -9.06 -40.28 31.07
C ALA A 202 -10.34 -39.47 30.92
N ASP A 203 -10.74 -38.68 31.92
CA ASP A 203 -11.97 -37.91 31.87
C ASP A 203 -11.77 -36.62 31.06
N THR A 204 -10.63 -35.95 31.21
CA THR A 204 -10.21 -34.85 30.33
C THR A 204 -10.13 -35.30 28.87
N ILE A 205 -9.59 -36.49 28.60
CA ILE A 205 -9.58 -37.06 27.24
C ILE A 205 -10.99 -37.23 26.68
N LYS A 206 -11.94 -37.75 27.47
CA LYS A 206 -13.35 -37.88 27.05
C LYS A 206 -14.00 -36.53 26.79
N GLN A 207 -13.73 -35.53 27.65
CA GLN A 207 -14.24 -34.17 27.47
C GLN A 207 -13.72 -33.55 26.19
N ILE A 208 -12.41 -33.65 25.92
CA ILE A 208 -11.80 -33.16 24.67
C ILE A 208 -12.45 -33.85 23.46
N ALA A 209 -12.64 -35.17 23.51
CA ALA A 209 -13.29 -35.90 22.43
C ALA A 209 -14.73 -35.41 22.19
N ALA A 210 -15.49 -35.12 23.25
CA ALA A 210 -16.85 -34.61 23.17
C ALA A 210 -16.93 -33.18 22.61
N VAL A 211 -16.07 -32.27 23.07
CA VAL A 211 -16.10 -30.85 22.62
C VAL A 211 -15.52 -30.66 21.23
N THR A 212 -14.75 -31.62 20.71
CA THR A 212 -14.12 -31.55 19.38
C THR A 212 -14.82 -32.40 18.31
N VAL A 213 -16.02 -32.91 18.60
CA VAL A 213 -16.89 -33.60 17.63
C VAL A 213 -17.15 -32.71 16.40
N GLY A 214 -17.09 -33.30 15.20
CA GLY A 214 -17.23 -32.56 13.93
C GLY A 214 -15.89 -32.24 13.25
N GLN A 215 -14.76 -32.56 13.89
CA GLN A 215 -13.41 -32.51 13.31
C GLN A 215 -13.13 -31.14 12.65
N HIS A 216 -12.76 -31.10 11.36
CA HIS A 216 -12.42 -29.87 10.65
C HIS A 216 -13.50 -28.79 10.62
N LYS A 217 -14.77 -29.13 10.91
CA LYS A 217 -15.87 -28.16 11.04
C LYS A 217 -15.99 -27.56 12.43
N ASN A 218 -15.30 -28.12 13.41
CA ASN A 218 -15.27 -27.67 14.78
C ASN A 218 -13.98 -26.86 15.02
N GLU A 219 -14.13 -25.62 15.46
CA GLU A 219 -13.01 -24.71 15.68
C GLU A 219 -12.09 -25.20 16.82
N GLY A 220 -12.66 -25.84 17.85
CA GLY A 220 -11.90 -26.46 18.95
C GLY A 220 -11.05 -27.66 18.49
N TRP A 221 -11.45 -28.37 17.44
CA TRP A 221 -10.62 -29.41 16.84
C TRP A 221 -9.37 -28.83 16.16
N LEU A 222 -9.50 -27.68 15.50
CA LEU A 222 -8.34 -27.00 14.89
C LEU A 222 -7.37 -26.49 15.96
N VAL A 223 -7.92 -25.93 17.05
CA VAL A 223 -7.12 -25.42 18.17
C VAL A 223 -6.39 -26.53 18.92
N SER A 224 -7.06 -27.64 19.24
CA SER A 224 -6.41 -28.80 19.89
C SER A 224 -5.28 -29.38 19.06
N ARG A 225 -5.40 -29.40 17.72
CA ARG A 225 -4.36 -29.93 16.82
C ARG A 225 -3.19 -28.99 16.58
N LYS A 226 -3.39 -27.68 16.73
CA LYS A 226 -2.38 -26.67 16.41
C LYS A 226 -1.07 -26.99 17.12
N MET A 227 0.03 -27.05 16.36
CA MET A 227 1.38 -27.30 16.85
C MET A 227 1.60 -28.65 17.57
N ARG A 228 0.72 -29.64 17.37
CA ARG A 228 0.88 -30.99 17.94
C ARG A 228 1.20 -32.02 16.88
N LEU A 229 1.88 -33.09 17.29
CA LEU A 229 2.11 -34.26 16.45
C LEU A 229 0.82 -35.07 16.34
N THR A 230 0.42 -35.37 15.12
CA THR A 230 -0.86 -36.06 14.85
C THR A 230 -0.60 -37.41 14.18
N ALA A 231 -1.50 -38.36 14.42
CA ALA A 231 -1.35 -39.74 13.94
C ALA A 231 -1.09 -39.82 12.42
N SER A 232 -1.78 -38.99 11.62
CA SER A 232 -1.62 -38.94 10.16
C SER A 232 -0.22 -38.49 9.69
N LYS A 233 0.53 -37.77 10.54
CA LYS A 233 1.90 -37.32 10.26
C LYS A 233 2.97 -38.17 10.95
N PHE A 234 2.58 -39.03 11.89
CA PHE A 234 3.51 -39.77 12.74
C PHE A 234 4.40 -40.74 11.95
N GLY A 235 3.89 -41.34 10.88
CA GLY A 235 4.71 -42.18 10.00
C GLY A 235 5.87 -41.44 9.34
N ALA A 236 5.66 -40.18 8.93
CA ALA A 236 6.70 -39.34 8.36
C ALA A 236 7.77 -38.97 9.40
N ILE A 237 7.35 -38.74 10.65
CA ILE A 237 8.23 -38.46 11.79
C ILE A 237 9.10 -39.67 12.10
N LEU A 238 8.49 -40.86 12.26
CA LEU A 238 9.23 -42.10 12.51
C LEU A 238 10.23 -42.38 11.39
N GLY A 239 9.84 -42.17 10.13
CA GLY A 239 10.75 -42.29 9.00
C GLY A 239 11.94 -41.33 9.07
N ALA A 240 11.72 -40.09 9.52
CA ALA A 240 12.78 -39.11 9.70
C ALA A 240 13.74 -39.48 10.84
N CYS A 241 13.19 -39.93 11.98
CA CYS A 241 13.97 -40.40 13.13
C CYS A 241 14.83 -41.62 12.75
N ARG A 242 14.27 -42.62 12.05
CA ARG A 242 15.03 -43.79 11.59
C ARG A 242 16.19 -43.43 10.67
N ARG A 243 16.03 -42.40 9.85
CA ARG A 243 17.08 -41.91 8.92
C ARG A 243 18.03 -40.91 9.57
N ASN A 244 17.76 -40.46 10.80
CA ASN A 244 18.41 -39.33 11.45
C ASN A 244 18.54 -38.09 10.52
N LYS A 245 17.48 -37.79 9.76
CA LYS A 245 17.44 -36.69 8.78
C LYS A 245 16.10 -35.96 8.84
N TYR A 246 16.16 -34.66 9.11
CA TYR A 246 14.99 -33.80 9.32
C TYR A 246 14.90 -32.72 8.23
N PRO A 247 14.30 -33.02 7.06
CA PRO A 247 14.22 -32.07 5.96
C PRO A 247 13.25 -30.92 6.25
N LYS A 248 13.50 -29.74 5.68
CA LYS A 248 12.62 -28.56 5.83
C LYS A 248 11.17 -28.84 5.39
N SER A 249 10.97 -29.75 4.42
CA SER A 249 9.64 -30.17 3.96
C SER A 249 8.84 -30.91 5.05
N LEU A 250 9.51 -31.66 5.94
CA LEU A 250 8.87 -32.31 7.07
C LEU A 250 8.29 -31.27 8.02
N PHE A 251 9.10 -30.29 8.41
CA PHE A 251 8.65 -29.20 9.28
C PHE A 251 7.52 -28.39 8.65
N LYS A 252 7.61 -28.06 7.35
CA LYS A 252 6.50 -27.40 6.63
C LYS A 252 5.20 -28.21 6.68
N GLY A 253 5.29 -29.54 6.57
CA GLY A 253 4.15 -30.43 6.64
C GLY A 253 3.58 -30.63 8.05
N LEU A 254 4.43 -30.57 9.09
CA LEU A 254 4.03 -30.65 10.50
C LEU A 254 3.40 -29.34 11.00
N LEU A 255 3.89 -28.21 10.48
CA LEU A 255 3.41 -26.89 10.87
C LEU A 255 2.11 -26.48 10.17
N GLU A 256 1.69 -27.16 9.11
CA GLU A 256 0.40 -26.90 8.42
C GLU A 256 0.14 -25.42 8.07
N GLY A 257 1.20 -24.65 7.83
CA GLY A 257 1.13 -23.21 7.53
C GLY A 257 1.34 -22.27 8.73
N TYR A 258 1.43 -22.79 9.95
CA TYR A 258 1.82 -22.02 11.14
C TYR A 258 3.32 -21.67 11.11
N ASN A 259 3.66 -20.45 11.53
CA ASN A 259 5.03 -19.95 11.48
C ASN A 259 5.65 -19.94 12.88
N LEU A 260 6.69 -20.75 13.09
CA LEU A 260 7.46 -20.81 14.35
C LEU A 260 8.18 -19.51 14.68
N ASN A 261 8.49 -18.69 13.67
CA ASN A 261 9.19 -17.42 13.86
C ASN A 261 8.30 -16.33 14.48
N ARG A 262 6.99 -16.60 14.63
CA ARG A 262 6.05 -15.66 15.26
C ARG A 262 5.88 -15.92 16.76
N SER A 263 6.13 -17.15 17.22
CA SER A 263 6.11 -17.54 18.63
C SER A 263 7.50 -17.45 19.28
N MET A 264 8.58 -17.59 18.50
CA MET A 264 9.91 -17.17 18.92
C MET A 264 10.05 -15.68 18.60
N GLY A 265 9.65 -14.82 19.54
CA GLY A 265 10.01 -13.41 19.51
C GLY A 265 11.51 -13.29 19.24
N GLN A 266 11.88 -12.37 18.34
CA GLN A 266 13.25 -12.04 18.01
C GLN A 266 14.14 -12.00 19.27
N ARG A 267 15.05 -12.98 19.37
CA ARG A 267 16.34 -12.87 20.04
C ARG A 267 17.34 -13.67 19.23
#